data_AF-A0A1F8RU63-F1
#
_entry.id   AF-A0A1F8RU63-F1
#
_cell.length_a   1.000
_cell.length_b   1.000
_cell.length_c   1.000
_cell.angle_alpha   90.00
_cell.angle_beta   90.00
_cell.angle_gamma   90.00
#
_symmetry.space_group_name_H-M   'P 1'
#
loop_
_entity.id
_entity.type
_entity.pdbx_description
1 polymer ?
#
loop_
_entity_poly.entity_id
_entity_poly.type
_entity_poly.pdbx_seq_one_letter_code
_entity_poly.pdbx_strand_id
1 'polypeptide(L)'
;MAPIFRALADPNRRVLLDRLFERDGQTLGELCGYLPEMTRFGVMKHLGILEEADLVSTVKVGREKRHFINPVPIRLVHDRWISKFAEPVVDAMSAIKAQLERSMDTIDHIYSVYIKAAPDRVWRAITDGDETVRYYYGTRVASDWAVGSPLTYAYPDGSVAADGAVLEIEPGRSVVMSFHPRWDPAIESEGPVRMTWEVVATEDGGSKLTVTSALTPGSKAAEEFAGGIVYIVSGLKTFIETGEPLSVG
;
A
#
# COMPACT_ATOMS: atom_id res chain seq x y z
N MET A 1 22.87 -19.92 1.66
CA MET A 1 21.72 -19.34 0.92
C MET A 1 20.76 -20.47 0.61
N ALA A 2 19.49 -20.41 1.02
CA ALA A 2 18.58 -21.56 0.90
C ALA A 2 18.40 -21.97 -0.60
N PRO A 3 18.42 -23.27 -0.94
CA PRO A 3 18.29 -23.76 -2.33
C PRO A 3 17.11 -23.16 -3.11
N ILE A 4 16.02 -22.87 -2.40
CA ILE A 4 14.79 -22.26 -2.90
C ILE A 4 15.03 -20.90 -3.57
N PHE A 5 15.80 -19.98 -2.95
CA PHE A 5 16.01 -18.65 -3.54
C PHE A 5 16.77 -18.72 -4.87
N ARG A 6 17.74 -19.64 -4.96
CA ARG A 6 18.46 -19.90 -6.21
C ARG A 6 17.55 -20.52 -7.26
N ALA A 7 16.63 -21.39 -6.84
CA ALA A 7 15.61 -21.95 -7.73
C ALA A 7 14.62 -20.86 -8.21
N LEU A 8 14.20 -19.92 -7.38
CA LEU A 8 13.24 -18.87 -7.78
C LEU A 8 13.86 -17.71 -8.57
N ALA A 9 15.19 -17.55 -8.55
CA ALA A 9 15.88 -16.43 -9.20
C ALA A 9 15.73 -16.39 -10.74
N ASP A 10 15.36 -17.49 -11.38
CA ASP A 10 15.24 -17.58 -12.84
C ASP A 10 13.79 -17.38 -13.30
N PRO A 11 13.54 -16.50 -14.27
CA PRO A 11 12.19 -16.22 -14.75
C PRO A 11 11.50 -17.44 -15.35
N ASN A 12 12.22 -18.34 -16.04
CA ASN A 12 11.61 -19.53 -16.64
C ASN A 12 11.10 -20.51 -15.58
N ARG A 13 11.81 -20.62 -14.45
CA ARG A 13 11.37 -21.45 -13.33
C ARG A 13 10.14 -20.88 -12.64
N ARG A 14 10.03 -19.56 -12.53
CA ARG A 14 8.81 -18.89 -12.03
C ARG A 14 7.62 -19.14 -12.95
N VAL A 15 7.81 -18.98 -14.27
CA VAL A 15 6.75 -19.30 -15.25
C VAL A 15 6.27 -20.74 -15.12
N LEU A 16 7.16 -21.72 -14.97
CA LEU A 16 6.78 -23.13 -14.79
C LEU A 16 5.97 -23.34 -13.49
N LEU A 17 6.35 -22.69 -12.40
CA LEU A 17 5.62 -22.75 -11.13
C LEU A 17 4.25 -22.07 -11.25
N ASP A 18 4.15 -20.92 -11.92
CA ASP A 18 2.89 -20.21 -12.13
C ASP A 18 1.91 -21.08 -12.94
N ARG A 19 2.41 -21.79 -13.97
CA ARG A 19 1.58 -22.71 -14.76
C ARG A 19 1.12 -23.94 -13.99
N LEU A 20 1.99 -24.53 -13.17
CA LEU A 20 1.62 -25.63 -12.28
C LEU A 20 0.65 -25.18 -11.18
N PHE A 21 0.75 -23.93 -10.73
CA PHE A 21 -0.21 -23.33 -9.82
C PHE A 21 -1.59 -23.14 -10.48
N GLU A 22 -1.64 -22.63 -11.71
CA GLU A 22 -2.88 -22.49 -12.47
C GLU A 22 -3.53 -23.84 -12.81
N ARG A 23 -2.74 -24.83 -13.22
CA ARG A 23 -3.21 -26.18 -13.49
C ARG A 23 -2.14 -27.20 -13.14
N ASP A 24 -2.38 -27.94 -12.08
CA ASP A 24 -1.42 -28.91 -11.57
C ASP A 24 -1.41 -30.23 -12.35
N GLY A 25 -0.39 -31.06 -12.14
CA GLY A 25 -0.31 -32.42 -12.71
C GLY A 25 -0.01 -32.47 -14.21
N GLN A 26 0.69 -31.45 -14.74
CA GLN A 26 1.01 -31.33 -16.16
C GLN A 26 2.17 -32.24 -16.58
N THR A 27 2.12 -32.68 -17.83
CA THR A 27 3.21 -33.42 -18.48
C THR A 27 4.35 -32.50 -18.89
N LEU A 28 5.53 -33.07 -19.12
CA LEU A 28 6.67 -32.33 -19.67
C LEU A 28 6.33 -31.65 -21.01
N GLY A 29 5.53 -32.30 -21.86
CA GLY A 29 5.16 -31.76 -23.17
C GLY A 29 4.31 -30.49 -23.05
N GLU A 30 3.32 -30.51 -22.15
CA GLU A 30 2.50 -29.33 -21.85
C GLU A 30 3.36 -28.19 -21.28
N LEU A 31 4.28 -28.51 -20.36
CA LEU A 31 5.17 -27.52 -19.75
C LEU A 31 6.14 -26.88 -20.76
N CYS A 32 6.63 -27.65 -21.75
CA CYS A 32 7.40 -27.08 -22.85
C CYS A 32 6.60 -26.09 -23.69
N GLY A 33 5.28 -26.26 -23.79
CA GLY A 33 4.40 -25.36 -24.56
C GLY A 33 4.38 -23.92 -24.02
N TYR A 34 4.66 -23.72 -22.73
CA TYR A 34 4.68 -22.38 -22.11
C TYR A 34 6.03 -21.67 -22.25
N LEU A 35 7.06 -22.34 -22.77
CA LEU A 35 8.41 -21.79 -22.96
C LEU A 35 8.88 -22.08 -24.40
N PRO A 36 8.29 -21.44 -25.43
CA PRO A 36 8.51 -21.79 -26.84
C PRO A 36 9.95 -21.54 -27.32
N GLU A 37 10.66 -20.61 -26.67
CA GLU A 37 12.06 -20.31 -26.98
C GLU A 37 13.05 -21.30 -26.31
N MET A 38 12.56 -22.20 -25.46
CA MET A 38 13.38 -23.13 -24.67
C MET A 38 13.36 -24.53 -25.27
N THR A 39 14.52 -25.18 -25.31
CA THR A 39 14.57 -26.60 -25.68
C THR A 39 13.92 -27.47 -24.61
N ARG A 40 13.37 -28.62 -25.00
CA ARG A 40 12.84 -29.62 -24.06
C ARG A 40 13.86 -30.02 -22.99
N PHE A 41 15.13 -30.13 -23.36
CA PHE A 41 16.21 -30.39 -22.41
C PHE A 41 16.42 -29.25 -21.41
N GLY A 42 16.32 -27.99 -21.85
CA GLY A 42 16.35 -26.82 -20.97
C GLY A 42 15.20 -26.83 -19.95
N VAL A 43 13.98 -27.16 -20.39
CA VAL A 43 12.82 -27.31 -19.49
C VAL A 43 13.05 -28.44 -18.48
N MET A 44 13.57 -29.60 -18.91
CA MET A 44 13.92 -30.70 -18.00
C MET A 44 14.95 -30.28 -16.94
N LYS A 45 15.97 -29.52 -17.33
CA LYS A 45 16.97 -28.99 -16.39
C LYS A 45 16.35 -28.05 -15.36
N HIS A 46 15.43 -27.18 -15.79
CA HIS A 46 14.70 -26.31 -14.89
C HIS A 46 13.81 -27.07 -13.92
N LEU A 47 13.07 -28.07 -14.41
CA LEU A 47 12.26 -28.94 -13.57
C LEU A 47 13.11 -29.74 -12.58
N GLY A 48 14.30 -30.20 -12.99
CA GLY A 48 15.25 -30.85 -12.07
C GLY A 48 15.68 -29.93 -10.92
N ILE A 49 15.99 -28.66 -11.21
CA ILE A 49 16.34 -27.68 -10.16
C ILE A 49 15.15 -27.39 -9.23
N LEU A 50 13.93 -27.34 -9.77
CA LEU A 50 12.71 -27.16 -8.98
C LEU A 50 12.41 -28.39 -8.11
N GLU A 51 12.64 -29.60 -8.62
CA GLU A 51 12.55 -30.86 -7.87
C GLU A 51 13.61 -30.91 -6.75
N GLU A 52 14.85 -30.54 -7.02
CA GLU A 52 15.93 -30.47 -6.02
C GLU A 52 15.64 -29.43 -4.91
N ALA A 53 14.92 -28.36 -5.23
CA ALA A 53 14.48 -27.35 -4.27
C ALA A 53 13.16 -27.72 -3.56
N ASP A 54 12.62 -28.92 -3.84
CA ASP A 54 11.32 -29.41 -3.35
C ASP A 54 10.13 -28.50 -3.75
N LEU A 55 10.29 -27.66 -4.76
CA LEU A 55 9.22 -26.77 -5.27
C LEU A 55 8.31 -27.48 -6.28
N VAL A 56 8.78 -28.58 -6.87
CA VAL A 56 8.01 -29.43 -7.77
C VAL A 56 8.17 -30.89 -7.34
N SER A 57 7.05 -31.58 -7.18
CA SER A 57 6.98 -33.03 -6.99
C SER A 57 6.59 -33.71 -8.29
N THR A 58 6.93 -34.99 -8.45
CA THR A 58 6.55 -35.71 -9.66
C THR A 58 5.99 -37.10 -9.38
N VAL A 59 5.01 -37.50 -10.20
CA VAL A 59 4.37 -38.81 -10.12
C VAL A 59 4.30 -39.39 -11.52
N LYS A 60 4.56 -40.70 -11.64
CA LYS A 60 4.39 -41.42 -12.90
C LYS A 60 2.96 -41.94 -13.00
N VAL A 61 2.23 -41.51 -14.03
CA VAL A 61 0.88 -41.98 -14.35
C VAL A 61 0.92 -42.65 -15.72
N GLY A 62 0.86 -43.99 -15.73
CA GLY A 62 1.04 -44.78 -16.95
C GLY A 62 2.44 -44.59 -17.54
N ARG A 63 2.51 -44.09 -18.78
CA ARG A 63 3.77 -43.81 -19.50
C ARG A 63 4.27 -42.36 -19.32
N GLU A 64 3.52 -41.51 -18.62
CA GLU A 64 3.80 -40.09 -18.50
C GLU A 64 4.29 -39.72 -17.10
N LYS A 65 5.27 -38.80 -17.04
CA LYS A 65 5.69 -38.13 -15.80
C LYS A 65 4.86 -36.86 -15.66
N ARG A 66 4.10 -36.75 -14.57
CA ARG A 66 3.31 -35.57 -14.22
C ARG A 66 4.02 -34.78 -13.12
N HIS A 67 3.97 -33.46 -13.23
CA HIS A 67 4.65 -32.52 -12.35
C HIS A 67 3.61 -31.78 -11.52
N PHE A 68 3.90 -31.65 -10.24
CA PHE A 68 3.00 -31.07 -9.26
C PHE A 68 3.71 -29.96 -8.49
N ILE A 69 3.06 -28.83 -8.25
CA ILE A 69 3.64 -27.77 -7.40
C ILE A 69 3.65 -28.22 -5.93
N ASN A 70 4.76 -27.96 -5.24
CA ASN A 70 4.83 -28.11 -3.79
C ASN A 70 5.03 -26.72 -3.14
N PRO A 71 3.98 -26.12 -2.55
CA PRO A 71 4.06 -24.79 -1.95
C PRO A 71 4.67 -24.81 -0.54
N VAL A 72 4.86 -25.99 0.07
CA VAL A 72 5.30 -26.12 1.47
C VAL A 72 6.66 -25.45 1.72
N PRO A 73 7.70 -25.63 0.88
CA PRO A 73 8.99 -25.01 1.13
C PRO A 73 8.96 -23.47 1.04
N ILE A 74 8.11 -22.92 0.18
CA ILE A 74 7.87 -21.46 0.09
C ILE A 74 7.25 -20.97 1.41
N ARG A 75 6.23 -21.68 1.91
CA ARG A 75 5.59 -21.35 3.18
C ARG A 75 6.56 -21.43 4.36
N LEU A 76 7.42 -22.44 4.41
CA LEU A 76 8.44 -22.59 5.46
C LEU A 76 9.50 -21.49 5.40
N VAL A 77 9.88 -21.02 4.21
CA VAL A 77 10.79 -19.87 4.06
C VAL A 77 10.10 -18.57 4.50
N HIS A 78 8.84 -18.38 4.14
CA HIS A 78 8.00 -17.30 4.66
C HIS A 78 7.96 -17.32 6.19
N ASP A 79 7.60 -18.45 6.80
CA ASP A 79 7.46 -18.56 8.25
C ASP A 79 8.80 -18.45 9.00
N ARG A 80 9.92 -18.79 8.36
CA ARG A 80 11.26 -18.72 8.97
C ARG A 80 11.90 -17.33 8.89
N TRP A 81 11.70 -16.62 7.78
CA TRP A 81 12.36 -15.34 7.49
C TRP A 81 11.38 -14.18 7.54
N ILE A 82 10.24 -14.27 6.86
CA ILE A 82 9.26 -13.19 6.85
C ILE A 82 8.68 -13.00 8.26
N SER A 83 8.37 -14.06 9.02
CA SER A 83 7.90 -13.89 10.41
C SER A 83 8.90 -13.16 11.33
N LYS A 84 10.21 -13.33 11.14
CA LYS A 84 11.25 -12.64 11.94
C LYS A 84 11.40 -11.15 11.60
N PHE A 85 11.13 -10.77 10.37
CA PHE A 85 11.10 -9.36 9.94
C PHE A 85 9.69 -8.75 10.05
N ALA A 86 8.69 -9.59 10.30
CA ALA A 86 7.30 -9.20 10.46
C ALA A 86 6.84 -9.18 11.91
N GLU A 87 7.62 -9.57 12.93
CA GLU A 87 7.18 -9.45 14.34
C GLU A 87 6.67 -8.03 14.69
N PRO A 88 7.39 -6.94 14.36
CA PRO A 88 6.87 -5.57 14.56
C PRO A 88 5.64 -5.25 13.67
N VAL A 89 5.55 -5.90 12.51
CA VAL A 89 4.46 -5.72 11.55
C VAL A 89 3.23 -6.55 11.95
N VAL A 90 3.38 -7.67 12.66
CA VAL A 90 2.31 -8.58 13.11
C VAL A 90 1.62 -8.02 14.33
N ASP A 91 2.33 -7.35 15.23
CA ASP A 91 1.72 -6.59 16.32
C ASP A 91 0.95 -5.38 15.77
N ALA A 92 1.53 -4.66 14.82
CA ALA A 92 0.83 -3.59 14.09
C ALA A 92 -0.36 -4.14 13.28
N MET A 93 -0.24 -5.30 12.64
CA MET A 93 -1.32 -5.93 11.87
C MET A 93 -2.38 -6.57 12.77
N SER A 94 -2.07 -6.97 14.00
CA SER A 94 -3.06 -7.44 14.97
C SER A 94 -3.83 -6.27 15.56
N ALA A 95 -3.17 -5.13 15.79
CA ALA A 95 -3.82 -3.87 16.08
C ALA A 95 -4.70 -3.41 14.90
N ILE A 96 -4.19 -3.49 13.66
CA ILE A 96 -4.97 -3.21 12.44
C ILE A 96 -6.11 -4.21 12.29
N LYS A 97 -5.93 -5.52 12.54
CA LYS A 97 -6.99 -6.54 12.48
C LYS A 97 -8.09 -6.28 13.51
N ALA A 98 -7.73 -5.90 14.72
CA ALA A 98 -8.70 -5.48 15.74
C ALA A 98 -9.44 -4.19 15.35
N GLN A 99 -8.79 -3.33 14.55
CA GLN A 99 -9.40 -2.13 13.95
C GLN A 99 -10.25 -2.44 12.71
N LEU A 100 -9.85 -3.44 11.91
CA LEU A 100 -10.47 -3.85 10.64
C LEU A 100 -11.68 -4.76 10.85
N GLU A 101 -11.66 -5.59 11.90
CA GLU A 101 -12.83 -6.34 12.36
C GLU A 101 -13.95 -5.42 12.89
N ARG A 102 -13.68 -4.12 13.11
CA ARG A 102 -14.70 -3.08 13.31
C ARG A 102 -15.16 -2.37 12.03
N SER A 103 -14.45 -2.51 10.91
CA SER A 103 -14.61 -1.67 9.70
C SER A 103 -14.65 -2.49 8.40
N MET A 104 -15.40 -3.60 8.37
CA MET A 104 -15.44 -4.55 7.23
C MET A 104 -16.12 -4.04 5.92
N ASP A 105 -16.30 -2.73 5.73
CA ASP A 105 -16.91 -2.14 4.52
C ASP A 105 -15.97 -1.19 3.73
N THR A 106 -14.71 -0.99 4.15
CA THR A 106 -13.78 0.00 3.54
C THR A 106 -12.36 -0.53 3.32
N ILE A 107 -11.69 -0.08 2.24
CA ILE A 107 -10.25 -0.21 2.02
C ILE A 107 -9.54 0.91 2.77
N ASP A 108 -8.61 0.56 3.66
CA ASP A 108 -7.67 1.51 4.22
C ASP A 108 -6.54 1.78 3.22
N HIS A 109 -6.65 2.86 2.44
CA HIS A 109 -5.50 3.34 1.67
C HIS A 109 -4.50 3.99 2.63
N ILE A 110 -3.32 3.37 2.78
CA ILE A 110 -2.28 3.83 3.70
C ILE A 110 -1.10 4.39 2.89
N TYR A 111 -0.80 5.67 3.08
CA TYR A 111 0.42 6.29 2.57
C TYR A 111 1.31 6.71 3.73
N SER A 112 2.63 6.59 3.58
CA SER A 112 3.58 6.99 4.62
C SER A 112 4.83 7.61 4.04
N VAL A 113 5.34 8.66 4.69
CA VAL A 113 6.55 9.35 4.28
C VAL A 113 7.39 9.74 5.50
N TYR A 114 8.71 9.76 5.34
CA TYR A 114 9.64 10.29 6.33
C TYR A 114 10.02 11.73 5.97
N ILE A 115 9.98 12.61 6.96
CA ILE A 115 10.21 14.05 6.83
C ILE A 115 11.32 14.45 7.79
N LYS A 116 12.33 15.16 7.29
CA LYS A 116 13.44 15.69 8.07
C LYS A 116 13.03 16.96 8.84
N ALA A 117 12.01 16.82 9.70
CA ALA A 117 11.50 17.88 10.55
C ALA A 117 10.88 17.29 11.83
N ALA A 118 10.86 18.08 12.91
CA ALA A 118 10.25 17.70 14.17
C ALA A 118 8.72 17.57 14.04
N PRO A 119 8.06 16.73 14.88
CA PRO A 119 6.61 16.51 14.81
C PRO A 119 5.78 17.79 14.83
N ASP A 120 6.10 18.76 15.70
CA ASP A 120 5.38 20.03 15.79
C ASP A 120 5.40 20.83 14.49
N ARG A 121 6.50 20.75 13.72
CA ARG A 121 6.62 21.41 12.42
C ARG A 121 5.72 20.74 11.38
N VAL A 122 5.68 19.41 11.37
CA VAL A 122 4.79 18.63 10.48
C VAL A 122 3.34 18.87 10.85
N TRP A 123 3.03 18.85 12.14
CA TRP A 123 1.69 19.12 12.66
C TRP A 123 1.19 20.51 12.25
N ARG A 124 2.02 21.54 12.41
CA ARG A 124 1.70 22.89 11.96
C ARG A 124 1.34 22.92 10.48
N ALA A 125 2.10 22.26 9.60
CA ALA A 125 1.82 22.25 8.17
C ALA A 125 0.43 21.66 7.85
N ILE A 126 -0.01 20.66 8.62
CA ILE A 126 -1.32 20.02 8.47
C ILE A 126 -2.45 20.95 8.93
N THR A 127 -2.23 21.69 10.03
CA THR A 127 -3.30 22.44 10.71
C THR A 127 -3.38 23.93 10.36
N ASP A 128 -2.31 24.51 9.83
CA ASP A 128 -2.20 25.93 9.51
C ASP A 128 -2.61 26.20 8.06
N GLY A 129 -3.75 26.87 7.87
CA GLY A 129 -4.26 27.22 6.54
C GLY A 129 -3.33 28.10 5.70
N ASP A 130 -2.45 28.90 6.32
CA ASP A 130 -1.44 29.68 5.59
C ASP A 130 -0.35 28.78 4.97
N GLU A 131 -0.20 27.55 5.48
CA GLU A 131 0.73 26.55 4.97
C GLU A 131 0.05 25.59 3.98
N THR A 132 -1.18 25.15 4.23
CA THR A 132 -1.85 24.18 3.33
C THR A 132 -2.01 24.70 1.91
N VAL A 133 -2.20 26.01 1.72
CA VAL A 133 -2.29 26.64 0.39
C VAL A 133 -1.06 26.33 -0.48
N ARG A 134 0.09 26.03 0.13
CA ARG A 134 1.36 25.80 -0.59
C ARG A 134 1.49 24.39 -1.17
N TYR A 135 0.75 23.40 -0.67
CA TYR A 135 0.91 22.01 -1.10
C TYR A 135 -0.40 21.23 -1.28
N TYR A 136 -1.51 21.73 -0.73
CA TYR A 136 -2.82 21.10 -0.77
C TYR A 136 -3.65 21.69 -1.92
N TYR A 137 -3.11 21.62 -3.14
CA TYR A 137 -3.77 22.14 -4.36
C TYR A 137 -4.22 23.61 -4.28
N GLY A 138 -3.48 24.47 -3.57
CA GLY A 138 -3.86 25.88 -3.41
C GLY A 138 -4.98 26.13 -2.40
N THR A 139 -5.45 25.10 -1.70
CA THR A 139 -6.57 25.21 -0.77
C THR A 139 -6.12 25.56 0.65
N ARG A 140 -6.86 26.46 1.30
CA ARG A 140 -6.69 26.83 2.70
C ARG A 140 -7.59 25.94 3.55
N VAL A 141 -7.01 25.23 4.52
CA VAL A 141 -7.80 24.57 5.57
C VAL A 141 -8.27 25.60 6.58
N ALA A 142 -9.53 25.50 7.00
CA ALA A 142 -10.13 26.30 8.05
C ALA A 142 -10.85 25.37 9.04
N SER A 143 -10.42 25.42 10.31
CA SER A 143 -11.05 24.76 11.45
C SER A 143 -10.48 25.38 12.74
N ASP A 144 -11.20 25.25 13.85
CA ASP A 144 -10.67 25.56 15.19
C ASP A 144 -9.95 24.33 15.81
N TRP A 145 -9.98 23.19 15.13
CA TRP A 145 -9.36 21.93 15.52
C TRP A 145 -9.86 21.36 16.86
N ALA A 146 -11.14 21.54 17.18
CA ALA A 146 -11.83 20.82 18.24
C ALA A 146 -12.66 19.63 17.70
N VAL A 147 -12.89 18.61 18.53
CA VAL A 147 -13.74 17.47 18.14
C VAL A 147 -15.16 17.95 17.84
N GLY A 148 -15.68 17.57 16.67
CA GLY A 148 -16.97 17.97 16.14
C GLY A 148 -16.94 19.26 15.31
N SER A 149 -15.82 19.97 15.27
CA SER A 149 -15.74 21.24 14.55
C SER A 149 -15.75 21.07 13.05
N PRO A 150 -16.35 22.01 12.31
CA PRO A 150 -16.32 21.99 10.86
C PRO A 150 -14.88 22.15 10.37
N LEU A 151 -14.60 21.49 9.26
CA LEU A 151 -13.35 21.56 8.53
C LEU A 151 -13.66 21.88 7.08
N THR A 152 -12.98 22.87 6.52
CA THR A 152 -13.21 23.30 5.12
C THR A 152 -11.89 23.54 4.43
N TYR A 153 -11.72 22.98 3.23
CA TYR A 153 -10.67 23.31 2.28
C TYR A 153 -11.26 24.20 1.19
N ALA A 154 -10.84 25.46 1.14
CA ALA A 154 -11.35 26.43 0.17
C ALA A 154 -10.22 27.03 -0.68
N TYR A 155 -10.51 27.30 -1.95
CA TYR A 155 -9.63 28.04 -2.85
C TYR A 155 -9.61 29.54 -2.51
N PRO A 156 -8.62 30.30 -3.00
CA PRO A 156 -8.54 31.75 -2.76
C PRO A 156 -9.74 32.55 -3.28
N ASP A 157 -10.49 32.02 -4.24
CA ASP A 157 -11.71 32.62 -4.77
C ASP A 157 -12.96 32.35 -3.90
N GLY A 158 -12.80 31.59 -2.82
CA GLY A 158 -13.86 31.22 -1.88
C GLY A 158 -14.64 29.96 -2.25
N SER A 159 -14.37 29.34 -3.40
CA SER A 159 -14.98 28.06 -3.74
C SER A 159 -14.46 26.94 -2.83
N VAL A 160 -15.35 26.04 -2.41
CA VAL A 160 -15.03 24.94 -1.49
C VAL A 160 -14.59 23.73 -2.29
N ALA A 161 -13.37 23.26 -2.06
CA ALA A 161 -12.85 22.03 -2.66
C ALA A 161 -13.32 20.79 -1.88
N ALA A 162 -13.35 20.89 -0.56
CA ALA A 162 -13.87 19.85 0.31
C ALA A 162 -14.33 20.41 1.65
N ASP A 163 -15.28 19.74 2.28
CA ASP A 163 -15.69 20.03 3.66
C ASP A 163 -15.79 18.76 4.50
N GLY A 164 -15.99 18.92 5.80
CA GLY A 164 -16.11 17.83 6.73
C GLY A 164 -16.07 18.32 8.16
N ALA A 165 -15.65 17.44 9.06
CA ALA A 165 -15.53 17.73 10.48
C ALA A 165 -14.38 16.96 11.11
N VAL A 166 -13.83 17.53 12.18
CA VAL A 166 -12.87 16.83 13.04
C VAL A 166 -13.63 15.78 13.85
N LEU A 167 -13.25 14.52 13.70
CA LEU A 167 -13.90 13.40 14.40
C LEU A 167 -13.16 13.06 15.69
N GLU A 168 -11.83 13.05 15.65
CA GLU A 168 -10.94 12.78 16.79
C GLU A 168 -9.65 13.59 16.60
N ILE A 169 -9.03 14.07 17.67
CA ILE A 169 -7.77 14.81 17.58
C ILE A 169 -6.93 14.66 18.85
N GLU A 170 -5.64 14.40 18.64
CA GLU A 170 -4.57 14.48 19.63
C GLU A 170 -3.56 15.51 19.08
N PRO A 171 -3.58 16.76 19.58
CA PRO A 171 -2.72 17.83 19.07
C PRO A 171 -1.24 17.43 19.06
N GLY A 172 -0.55 17.67 17.94
CA GLY A 172 0.85 17.31 17.74
C GLY A 172 1.07 15.85 17.30
N ARG A 173 0.03 15.01 17.31
CA ARG A 173 0.16 13.56 17.08
C ARG A 173 -0.77 13.01 16.03
N SER A 174 -2.07 13.20 16.14
CA SER A 174 -3.01 12.60 15.19
C SER A 174 -4.32 13.36 15.06
N VAL A 175 -4.89 13.39 13.87
CA VAL A 175 -6.25 13.88 13.64
C VAL A 175 -7.01 12.92 12.74
N VAL A 176 -8.23 12.58 13.15
CA VAL A 176 -9.21 11.88 12.34
C VAL A 176 -10.26 12.87 11.91
N MET A 177 -10.54 12.94 10.62
CA MET A 177 -11.49 13.88 10.03
C MET A 177 -12.39 13.18 9.01
N SER A 178 -13.60 13.69 8.82
CA SER A 178 -14.37 13.43 7.61
C SER A 178 -13.92 14.39 6.50
N PHE A 179 -13.92 13.91 5.27
CA PHE A 179 -13.54 14.67 4.10
C PHE A 179 -14.50 14.37 2.96
N HIS A 180 -15.25 15.39 2.55
CA HIS A 180 -16.27 15.32 1.53
C HIS A 180 -15.84 16.17 0.32
N PRO A 181 -15.40 15.53 -0.78
CA PRO A 181 -15.04 16.23 -2.00
C PRO A 181 -16.22 17.00 -2.62
N ARG A 182 -15.96 18.19 -3.15
CA ARG A 182 -16.95 19.05 -3.83
C ARG A 182 -16.62 19.35 -5.30
N TRP A 183 -15.56 18.75 -5.84
CA TRP A 183 -15.08 19.02 -7.20
C TRP A 183 -15.74 18.17 -8.30
N ASP A 184 -16.43 17.09 -7.94
CA ASP A 184 -17.14 16.22 -8.89
C ASP A 184 -18.48 15.75 -8.28
N PRO A 185 -19.63 16.01 -8.92
CA PRO A 185 -20.94 15.65 -8.37
C PRO A 185 -21.15 14.15 -8.13
N ALA A 186 -20.48 13.27 -8.89
CA ALA A 186 -20.58 11.84 -8.68
C ALA A 186 -19.81 11.42 -7.41
N ILE A 187 -18.63 11.98 -7.18
CA ILE A 187 -17.86 11.76 -5.94
C ILE A 187 -18.60 12.37 -4.75
N GLU A 188 -19.16 13.57 -4.91
CA GLU A 188 -19.94 14.23 -3.87
C GLU A 188 -21.13 13.36 -3.41
N SER A 189 -21.77 12.65 -4.34
CA SER A 189 -22.89 11.75 -4.01
C SER A 189 -22.49 10.50 -3.20
N GLU A 190 -21.21 10.12 -3.20
CA GLU A 190 -20.68 9.01 -2.39
C GLU A 190 -20.55 9.38 -0.91
N GLY A 191 -20.56 10.69 -0.59
CA GLY A 191 -20.48 11.18 0.77
C GLY A 191 -19.04 11.32 1.32
N PRO A 192 -18.91 11.63 2.62
CA PRO A 192 -17.62 11.87 3.24
C PRO A 192 -16.79 10.59 3.45
N VAL A 193 -15.49 10.70 3.19
CA VAL A 193 -14.47 9.69 3.48
C VAL A 193 -13.85 9.99 4.83
N ARG A 194 -13.64 8.96 5.67
CA ARG A 194 -12.87 9.12 6.91
C ARG A 194 -11.37 9.09 6.60
N MET A 195 -10.66 10.12 7.01
CA MET A 195 -9.20 10.23 6.88
C MET A 195 -8.53 10.38 8.24
N THR A 196 -7.37 9.74 8.40
CA THR A 196 -6.52 9.85 9.58
C THR A 196 -5.15 10.33 9.16
N TRP A 197 -4.63 11.36 9.83
CA TRP A 197 -3.26 11.84 9.71
C TRP A 197 -2.56 11.58 11.04
N GLU A 198 -1.45 10.85 11.03
CA GLU A 198 -0.64 10.52 12.21
C GLU A 198 0.81 10.93 12.01
N VAL A 199 1.39 11.60 13.01
CA VAL A 199 2.78 12.04 13.05
C VAL A 199 3.47 11.35 14.22
N VAL A 200 4.54 10.61 13.91
CA VAL A 200 5.36 9.90 14.90
C VAL A 200 6.81 10.39 14.79
N ALA A 201 7.41 10.75 15.92
CA ALA A 201 8.83 11.11 15.98
C ALA A 201 9.72 9.92 15.61
N THR A 202 10.80 10.16 14.88
CA THR A 202 11.83 9.17 14.56
C THR A 202 13.08 9.35 15.44
N GLU A 203 13.87 8.30 15.59
CA GLU A 203 15.08 8.30 16.45
C GLU A 203 16.12 9.34 16.03
N ASP A 204 16.16 9.70 14.75
CA ASP A 204 17.06 10.70 14.16
C ASP A 204 16.56 12.15 14.30
N GLY A 205 15.48 12.38 15.05
CA GLY A 205 14.88 13.70 15.28
C GLY A 205 14.00 14.20 14.14
N GLY A 206 13.67 13.34 13.17
CA GLY A 206 12.67 13.59 12.14
C GLY A 206 11.27 13.15 12.54
N SER A 207 10.39 13.02 11.54
CA SER A 207 9.03 12.53 11.70
C SER A 207 8.63 11.55 10.60
N LYS A 208 7.84 10.55 10.96
CA LYS A 208 7.07 9.74 10.03
C LYS A 208 5.63 10.26 10.01
N LEU A 209 5.16 10.67 8.84
CA LEU A 209 3.76 11.01 8.60
C LEU A 209 3.09 9.81 7.93
N THR A 210 1.98 9.35 8.51
CA THR A 210 1.12 8.31 7.95
C THR A 210 -0.27 8.88 7.72
N VAL A 211 -0.82 8.67 6.52
CA VAL A 211 -2.18 9.05 6.17
C VAL A 211 -2.97 7.80 5.80
N THR A 212 -4.15 7.62 6.39
CA THR A 212 -5.05 6.50 6.14
C THR A 212 -6.43 7.01 5.73
N SER A 213 -6.95 6.51 4.61
CA SER A 213 -8.30 6.85 4.14
C SER A 213 -9.16 5.59 4.03
N ALA A 214 -10.35 5.61 4.65
CA ALA A 214 -11.31 4.52 4.60
C ALA A 214 -12.22 4.69 3.37
N LEU A 215 -11.81 4.12 2.24
CA LEU A 215 -12.46 4.27 0.93
C LEU A 215 -13.31 3.05 0.59
N THR A 216 -14.46 3.24 -0.04
CA THR A 216 -15.30 2.12 -0.50
C THR A 216 -14.68 1.48 -1.75
N PRO A 217 -14.47 0.14 -1.79
CA PRO A 217 -13.95 -0.53 -2.99
C PRO A 217 -14.78 -0.23 -4.24
N GLY A 218 -14.12 0.14 -5.34
CA GLY A 218 -14.77 0.41 -6.63
C GLY A 218 -15.57 1.71 -6.70
N SER A 219 -15.46 2.58 -5.69
CA SER A 219 -16.05 3.92 -5.72
C SER A 219 -15.17 4.87 -6.54
N LYS A 220 -15.77 5.93 -7.09
CA LYS A 220 -15.04 6.96 -7.83
C LYS A 220 -14.09 7.74 -6.93
N ALA A 221 -14.45 7.92 -5.65
CA ALA A 221 -13.51 8.41 -4.65
C ALA A 221 -12.27 7.50 -4.57
N ALA A 222 -12.41 6.17 -4.52
CA ALA A 222 -11.25 5.28 -4.45
C ALA A 222 -10.30 5.39 -5.65
N GLU A 223 -10.83 5.64 -6.85
CA GLU A 223 -10.05 5.80 -8.09
C GLU A 223 -9.23 7.11 -8.12
N GLU A 224 -9.84 8.22 -7.72
CA GLU A 224 -9.22 9.55 -7.83
C GLU A 224 -8.42 9.96 -6.58
N PHE A 225 -8.87 9.55 -5.39
CA PHE A 225 -8.32 10.00 -4.12
C PHE A 225 -6.90 9.45 -3.86
N ALA A 226 -6.58 8.25 -4.35
CA ALA A 226 -5.28 7.62 -4.17
C ALA A 226 -4.14 8.41 -4.84
N GLY A 227 -4.37 8.98 -6.03
CA GLY A 227 -3.39 9.83 -6.70
C GLY A 227 -3.23 11.19 -6.02
N GLY A 228 -4.36 11.79 -5.60
CA GLY A 228 -4.38 13.10 -4.96
C GLY A 228 -3.65 13.12 -3.62
N ILE A 229 -3.87 12.11 -2.77
CA ILE A 229 -3.27 12.08 -1.45
C ILE A 229 -1.75 11.90 -1.49
N VAL A 230 -1.24 11.10 -2.44
CA VAL A 230 0.20 10.92 -2.65
C VAL A 230 0.86 12.24 -3.05
N TYR A 231 0.22 13.01 -3.93
CA TYR A 231 0.71 14.31 -4.35
C TYR A 231 0.73 15.32 -3.18
N ILE A 232 -0.35 15.38 -2.39
CA ILE A 232 -0.45 16.25 -1.22
C ILE A 232 0.66 15.93 -0.21
N VAL A 233 0.85 14.66 0.15
CA VAL A 233 1.85 14.28 1.16
C VAL A 233 3.27 14.51 0.65
N SER A 234 3.52 14.28 -0.64
CA SER A 234 4.80 14.61 -1.28
C SER A 234 5.07 16.12 -1.32
N GLY A 235 4.04 16.92 -1.60
CA GLY A 235 4.08 18.38 -1.58
C GLY A 235 4.37 18.92 -0.18
N LEU A 236 3.71 18.37 0.86
CA LEU A 236 3.95 18.70 2.25
C LEU A 236 5.41 18.46 2.63
N LYS A 237 5.93 17.26 2.35
CA LYS A 237 7.34 16.93 2.63
C LYS A 237 8.27 17.93 1.95
N THR A 238 8.05 18.18 0.66
CA THR A 238 8.89 19.08 -0.13
C THR A 238 8.89 20.48 0.48
N PHE A 239 7.70 21.04 0.74
CA PHE A 239 7.56 22.36 1.34
C PHE A 239 8.24 22.47 2.72
N ILE A 240 8.10 21.46 3.57
CA ILE A 240 8.75 21.47 4.90
C ILE A 240 10.27 21.40 4.79
N GLU A 241 10.80 20.57 3.89
CA GLU A 241 12.25 20.33 3.78
C GLU A 241 13.01 21.40 3.00
N THR A 242 12.35 22.05 2.04
CA THR A 242 12.99 23.04 1.15
C THR A 242 12.53 24.47 1.39
N GLY A 243 11.36 24.65 2.02
CA GLY A 243 10.67 25.94 2.11
C GLY A 243 9.85 26.32 0.87
N GLU A 244 9.97 25.55 -0.22
CA GLU A 244 9.34 25.84 -1.50
C GLU A 244 8.29 24.76 -1.87
N PRO A 245 7.15 25.15 -2.48
CA PRO A 245 6.17 24.20 -3.01
C PRO A 245 6.78 23.22 -4.02
N LEU A 246 6.23 22.00 -4.07
CA LEU A 246 6.53 21.06 -5.15
C LEU A 246 6.05 21.64 -6.48
N SER A 247 6.97 22.02 -7.36
CA SER A 247 6.64 22.59 -8.67
C SER A 247 5.96 21.53 -9.53
N VAL A 248 4.75 21.83 -10.01
CA VAL A 248 4.11 21.05 -11.08
C VAL A 248 4.64 21.61 -12.39
N GLY A 249 5.49 20.85 -13.07
CA GLY A 249 5.90 21.15 -14.44
C GLY A 249 4.74 20.97 -15.41
#